data_AF-A0ABD0Y6T7-F1
#
_entry.id   AF-A0ABD0Y6T7-F1
#
_cell.length_a   1.000
_cell.length_b   1.000
_cell.length_c   1.000
_cell.angle_alpha   90.00
_cell.angle_beta   90.00
_cell.angle_gamma   90.00
#
_symmetry.space_group_name_H-M   'P 1'
#
loop_
_entity.id
_entity.type
_entity.pdbx_description
1 polymer ?
#
loop_
_entity_poly.entity_id
_entity_poly.type
_entity_poly.pdbx_seq_one_letter_code
_entity_poly.pdbx_strand_id
1 'polypeptide(L)'
;MHAFPLEKSAGGITENIQFKEKQFKEIVDLLVDDYHFVRIIAIRGVCHHLMETIECFAVIEVKTLLKTLADTLANDGSTYLVRLAVFEGFAEMVKKKESAQLLESILPQMKLHIHDENEKVRCAFVKILQNVKDHPDTMSIKYWDIVPIDHLAARLEVNPIIF
;
A
#
# COMPACT_ATOMS: atom_id res chain seq x y z
N MET A 1 16.37 16.15 -0.52
CA MET A 1 17.04 15.47 -1.64
C MET A 1 16.14 14.31 -2.04
N HIS A 2 15.49 14.38 -3.19
CA HIS A 2 14.67 13.27 -3.69
C HIS A 2 15.64 12.22 -4.25
N ALA A 3 15.63 11.01 -3.68
CA ALA A 3 16.56 9.95 -4.05
C ALA A 3 16.14 9.19 -5.33
N PHE A 4 14.94 9.47 -5.85
CA PHE A 4 14.40 8.88 -7.07
C PHE A 4 13.68 9.95 -7.90
N PRO A 5 13.76 9.89 -9.24
CA PRO A 5 14.64 9.01 -10.00
C PRO A 5 16.10 9.47 -9.93
N LEU A 6 17.04 8.53 -9.97
CA LEU A 6 18.44 8.86 -10.16
C LEU A 6 18.66 9.32 -11.61
N GLU A 7 19.43 10.40 -11.78
CA GLU A 7 19.83 10.93 -13.08
C GLU A 7 21.32 10.68 -13.32
N LYS A 8 21.71 10.42 -14.57
CA LYS A 8 23.11 10.38 -14.99
C LYS A 8 23.53 11.78 -15.43
N SER A 9 24.46 12.37 -14.68
CA SER A 9 24.96 13.74 -14.91
C SER A 9 25.63 13.96 -16.27
N ALA A 10 26.12 12.91 -16.91
CA ALA A 10 26.71 12.96 -18.26
C ALA A 10 25.76 12.49 -19.37
N GLY A 11 24.56 12.00 -19.03
CA GLY A 11 23.62 11.42 -19.98
C GLY A 11 22.63 12.44 -20.53
N GLY A 12 22.24 12.28 -21.80
CA GLY A 12 21.14 13.05 -22.39
C GLY A 12 19.76 12.60 -21.89
N ILE A 13 18.70 13.34 -22.28
CA ILE A 13 17.31 13.06 -21.88
C ILE A 13 16.92 11.59 -22.10
N THR A 14 17.24 11.02 -23.26
CA THR A 14 16.94 9.63 -23.60
C THR A 14 17.58 8.62 -22.65
N GLU A 15 18.83 8.87 -22.24
CA GLU A 15 19.54 7.99 -21.31
C GLU A 15 18.92 8.03 -19.91
N ASN A 16 18.47 9.20 -19.46
CA ASN A 16 17.79 9.35 -18.17
C ASN A 16 16.40 8.68 -18.18
N ILE A 17 15.68 8.71 -19.31
CA ILE A 17 14.42 7.97 -19.46
C ILE A 17 14.67 6.45 -19.31
N GLN A 18 15.61 5.90 -20.07
CA GLN A 18 15.96 4.47 -19.99
C GLN A 18 16.46 4.08 -18.60
N PHE A 19 17.22 4.97 -17.95
CA PHE A 19 17.71 4.71 -16.61
C PHE A 19 16.58 4.72 -15.57
N LYS A 20 15.60 5.61 -15.71
CA LYS A 20 14.38 5.59 -14.88
C LYS A 20 13.60 4.28 -15.10
N GLU A 21 13.39 3.87 -16.34
CA GLU A 21 12.69 2.61 -16.66
C GLU A 21 13.36 1.40 -16.00
N LYS A 22 14.70 1.34 -16.04
CA LYS A 22 15.46 0.32 -15.32
C LYS A 22 15.20 0.41 -13.82
N GLN A 23 15.32 1.59 -13.21
CA GLN A 23 15.07 1.75 -11.77
C GLN A 23 13.67 1.32 -11.37
N PHE A 24 12.65 1.66 -12.17
CA PHE A 24 11.28 1.20 -11.93
C PHE A 24 11.17 -0.33 -11.99
N LYS A 25 11.82 -0.97 -12.97
CA LYS A 25 11.88 -2.44 -13.04
C LYS A 25 12.49 -3.04 -11.78
N GLU A 26 13.60 -2.49 -11.28
CA GLU A 26 14.24 -2.97 -10.05
C GLU A 26 13.31 -2.81 -8.83
N ILE A 27 12.54 -1.71 -8.73
CA ILE A 27 11.54 -1.54 -7.67
C ILE A 27 10.50 -2.66 -7.72
N VAL A 28 10.00 -3.00 -8.92
CA VAL A 28 9.03 -4.08 -9.10
C VAL A 28 9.65 -5.44 -8.77
N ASP A 29 10.88 -5.70 -9.20
CA ASP A 29 11.59 -6.95 -8.89
C ASP A 29 11.76 -7.13 -7.37
N LEU A 30 12.13 -6.05 -6.65
CA LEU A 30 12.26 -6.07 -5.19
C LEU A 30 10.93 -6.34 -4.46
N LEU A 31 9.80 -5.88 -5.02
CA LEU A 31 8.47 -6.17 -4.46
C LEU A 31 8.11 -7.65 -4.56
N VAL A 32 8.68 -8.40 -5.50
CA VAL A 32 8.39 -9.83 -5.72
C VAL A 32 9.60 -10.74 -5.47
N ASP A 33 10.62 -10.22 -4.77
CA ASP A 33 11.83 -10.96 -4.40
C ASP A 33 11.50 -12.22 -3.60
N ASP A 34 12.26 -13.30 -3.78
CA ASP A 34 12.04 -14.58 -3.09
C ASP A 34 12.13 -14.42 -1.55
N TYR A 35 12.99 -13.52 -1.06
CA TYR A 35 13.20 -13.30 0.35
C TYR A 35 12.20 -12.27 0.92
N HIS A 36 11.36 -12.73 1.85
CA HIS A 36 10.27 -11.91 2.40
C HIS A 36 10.72 -10.61 3.07
N PHE A 37 11.94 -10.54 3.63
CA PHE A 37 12.44 -9.28 4.19
C PHE A 37 12.76 -8.24 3.12
N VAL A 38 13.20 -8.64 1.93
CA VAL A 38 13.39 -7.71 0.80
C VAL A 38 12.03 -7.13 0.41
N ARG A 39 11.00 -7.98 0.28
CA ARG A 39 9.63 -7.52 -0.02
C ARG A 39 9.10 -6.54 1.03
N ILE A 40 9.30 -6.82 2.33
CA ILE A 40 8.89 -5.91 3.42
C ILE A 40 9.53 -4.52 3.29
N ILE A 41 10.84 -4.47 2.99
CA ILE A 41 11.56 -3.20 2.80
C ILE A 41 11.07 -2.49 1.53
N ALA A 42 10.87 -3.23 0.45
CA ALA A 42 10.38 -2.70 -0.82
C ALA A 42 8.97 -2.10 -0.67
N ILE A 43 8.05 -2.78 0.03
CA ILE A 43 6.70 -2.28 0.34
C ILE A 43 6.77 -0.92 1.02
N ARG A 44 7.59 -0.80 2.08
CA ARG A 44 7.75 0.46 2.83
C ARG A 44 8.29 1.58 1.94
N GLY A 45 9.31 1.29 1.14
CA GLY A 45 9.87 2.24 0.18
C GLY A 45 8.85 2.71 -0.86
N VAL A 46 8.09 1.77 -1.42
CA VAL A 46 7.04 2.08 -2.42
C VAL A 46 5.91 2.91 -1.81
N CYS A 47 5.39 2.54 -0.65
CA CYS A 47 4.36 3.34 0.03
C CYS A 47 4.88 4.76 0.34
N HIS A 48 6.13 4.89 0.80
CA HIS A 48 6.76 6.20 1.02
C HIS A 48 6.83 7.03 -0.28
N HIS A 49 7.27 6.43 -1.38
CA HIS A 49 7.35 7.11 -2.68
C HIS A 49 5.98 7.49 -3.25
N LEU A 50 4.95 6.67 -3.06
CA LEU A 50 3.58 7.00 -3.46
C LEU A 50 2.97 8.12 -2.61
N MET A 51 3.49 8.38 -1.40
CA MET A 51 3.10 9.53 -0.58
C MET A 51 3.89 10.78 -0.92
N GLU A 52 5.21 10.66 -1.05
CA GLU A 52 6.11 11.82 -1.02
C GLU A 52 6.64 12.24 -2.40
N THR A 53 6.66 11.34 -3.37
CA THR A 53 7.26 11.59 -4.69
C THR A 53 6.47 10.91 -5.81
N ILE A 54 5.13 10.96 -5.72
CA ILE A 54 4.24 10.29 -6.68
C ILE A 54 4.43 10.83 -8.11
N GLU A 55 4.76 12.12 -8.23
CA GLU A 55 5.03 12.83 -9.48
C GLU A 55 6.23 12.26 -10.25
N CYS A 56 7.09 11.50 -9.59
CA CYS A 56 8.18 10.78 -10.24
C CYS A 56 7.68 9.57 -11.06
N PHE A 57 6.44 9.12 -10.85
CA PHE A 57 5.88 7.94 -11.51
C PHE A 57 4.84 8.33 -12.55
N ALA A 58 4.86 7.62 -13.67
CA ALA A 58 3.76 7.64 -14.64
C ALA A 58 2.53 6.93 -14.07
N VAL A 59 1.35 7.28 -14.56
CA VAL A 59 0.08 6.67 -14.12
C VAL A 59 0.11 5.13 -14.23
N ILE A 60 0.73 4.58 -15.27
CA ILE A 60 0.84 3.12 -15.45
C ILE A 60 1.80 2.47 -14.43
N GLU A 61 2.84 3.18 -14.01
CA GLU A 61 3.79 2.75 -12.99
C GLU A 61 3.08 2.68 -11.63
N VAL A 62 2.34 3.73 -11.27
CA VAL A 62 1.52 3.77 -10.03
C VAL A 62 0.51 2.63 -10.01
N LYS A 63 -0.21 2.38 -11.12
CA LYS A 63 -1.17 1.26 -11.22
C LYS A 63 -0.49 -0.10 -11.02
N THR A 64 0.69 -0.30 -11.61
CA THR A 64 1.47 -1.53 -11.45
C THR A 64 1.85 -1.73 -9.99
N LEU A 65 2.37 -0.69 -9.32
CA LEU A 65 2.76 -0.76 -7.90
C LEU A 65 1.56 -1.08 -7.00
N LEU A 66 0.44 -0.36 -7.16
CA LEU A 66 -0.77 -0.57 -6.37
C LEU A 66 -1.35 -1.97 -6.58
N LYS A 67 -1.34 -2.47 -7.82
CA LYS A 67 -1.79 -3.82 -8.13
C LYS A 67 -0.92 -4.87 -7.43
N THR A 68 0.41 -4.72 -7.49
CA THR A 68 1.32 -5.64 -6.80
C THR A 68 1.11 -5.62 -5.29
N LEU A 69 0.94 -4.43 -4.69
CA LEU A 69 0.66 -4.30 -3.26
C LEU A 69 -0.67 -4.96 -2.87
N ALA A 70 -1.76 -4.65 -3.58
CA ALA A 70 -3.11 -5.05 -3.20
C ALA A 70 -3.45 -6.50 -3.59
N ASP A 71 -3.09 -6.94 -4.80
CA ASP A 71 -3.49 -8.25 -5.31
C ASP A 71 -2.51 -9.33 -4.88
N THR A 72 -1.21 -9.01 -4.79
CA THR A 72 -0.15 -9.98 -4.52
C THR A 72 0.29 -9.93 -3.06
N LEU A 73 0.81 -8.79 -2.59
CA LEU A 73 1.51 -8.72 -1.31
C LEU A 73 0.57 -8.67 -0.10
N ALA A 74 -0.64 -8.11 -0.26
CA ALA A 74 -1.68 -8.20 0.76
C ALA A 74 -2.14 -9.65 1.01
N ASN A 75 -1.88 -10.56 0.08
CA ASN A 75 -2.22 -11.99 0.15
C ASN A 75 -0.98 -12.88 0.33
N ASP A 76 0.17 -12.31 0.70
CA ASP A 76 1.42 -13.06 0.84
C ASP A 76 1.29 -14.17 1.91
N GLY A 77 1.55 -15.41 1.47
CA GLY A 77 1.45 -16.61 2.30
C GLY A 77 2.75 -17.03 2.97
N SER A 78 3.89 -16.36 2.69
CA SER A 78 5.18 -16.75 3.27
C SER A 78 5.31 -16.32 4.72
N THR A 79 4.77 -15.14 5.07
CA THR A 79 4.75 -14.62 6.43
C THR A 79 3.73 -13.49 6.55
N TYR A 80 3.03 -13.43 7.69
CA TYR A 80 2.09 -12.35 7.99
C TYR A 80 2.77 -10.96 7.99
N LEU A 81 4.10 -10.90 8.16
CA LEU A 81 4.85 -9.65 8.19
C LEU A 81 4.82 -8.89 6.85
N VAL A 82 4.70 -9.61 5.72
CA VAL A 82 4.55 -8.97 4.40
C VAL A 82 3.17 -8.30 4.30
N ARG A 83 2.10 -9.02 4.63
CA ARG A 83 0.73 -8.49 4.65
C ARG A 83 0.61 -7.30 5.61
N LEU A 84 1.21 -7.44 6.81
CA LEU A 84 1.28 -6.36 7.81
C LEU A 84 1.92 -5.10 7.22
N ALA A 85 3.07 -5.23 6.53
CA ALA A 85 3.74 -4.09 5.92
C ALA A 85 2.89 -3.38 4.86
N VAL A 86 2.10 -4.11 4.08
CA VAL A 86 1.15 -3.52 3.10
C VAL A 86 0.11 -2.66 3.84
N PHE A 87 -0.52 -3.20 4.87
CA PHE A 87 -1.58 -2.47 5.58
C PHE A 87 -1.06 -1.33 6.46
N GLU A 88 0.14 -1.45 7.02
CA GLU A 88 0.84 -0.32 7.67
C GLU A 88 1.10 0.80 6.65
N GLY A 89 1.60 0.46 5.46
CA GLY A 89 1.81 1.42 4.38
C GLY A 89 0.52 2.11 3.94
N PHE A 90 -0.55 1.34 3.72
CA PHE A 90 -1.86 1.89 3.36
C PHE A 90 -2.45 2.76 4.48
N ALA A 91 -2.25 2.40 5.75
CA ALA A 91 -2.70 3.20 6.89
C ALA A 91 -2.03 4.58 6.92
N GLU A 92 -0.75 4.69 6.53
CA GLU A 92 -0.10 5.99 6.37
C GLU A 92 -0.60 6.75 5.14
N MET A 93 -0.75 6.06 4.00
CA MET A 93 -1.20 6.66 2.74
C MET A 93 -2.59 7.32 2.84
N VAL A 94 -3.53 6.75 3.59
CA VAL A 94 -4.89 7.32 3.73
C VAL A 94 -4.93 8.65 4.52
N LYS A 95 -3.85 9.01 5.23
CA LYS A 95 -3.77 10.27 5.98
C LYS A 95 -3.50 11.49 5.10
N LYS A 96 -2.97 11.28 3.89
CA LYS A 96 -2.63 12.35 2.93
C LYS A 96 -3.52 12.24 1.71
N LYS A 97 -4.18 13.35 1.34
CA LYS A 97 -5.26 13.36 0.34
C LYS A 97 -4.83 12.78 -1.01
N GLU A 98 -3.64 13.15 -1.49
CA GLU A 98 -3.12 12.72 -2.79
C GLU A 98 -2.93 11.20 -2.85
N SER A 99 -2.33 10.60 -1.82
CA SER A 99 -2.13 9.15 -1.73
C SER A 99 -3.40 8.39 -1.33
N ALA A 100 -4.30 9.01 -0.58
CA ALA A 100 -5.57 8.40 -0.18
C ALA A 100 -6.48 8.14 -1.39
N GLN A 101 -6.52 9.08 -2.35
CA GLN A 101 -7.29 8.93 -3.59
C GLN A 101 -6.88 7.71 -4.43
N LEU A 102 -5.61 7.29 -4.35
CA LEU A 102 -5.13 6.07 -5.01
C LEU A 102 -5.81 4.80 -4.46
N LEU A 103 -6.21 4.82 -3.19
CA LEU A 103 -6.71 3.66 -2.46
C LEU A 103 -8.25 3.58 -2.47
N GLU A 104 -8.97 4.62 -2.91
CA GLU A 104 -10.44 4.68 -2.89
C GLU A 104 -11.11 3.49 -3.60
N SER A 105 -10.61 3.11 -4.77
CA SER A 105 -11.17 1.98 -5.54
C SER A 105 -10.64 0.62 -5.08
N ILE A 106 -9.57 0.59 -4.29
CA ILE A 106 -8.86 -0.63 -3.90
C ILE A 106 -9.39 -1.15 -2.57
N LEU A 107 -9.49 -0.29 -1.54
CA LEU A 107 -9.83 -0.71 -0.18
C LEU A 107 -11.16 -1.49 -0.07
N PRO A 108 -12.25 -1.15 -0.77
CA PRO A 108 -13.49 -1.93 -0.70
C PRO A 108 -13.34 -3.38 -1.19
N GLN A 109 -12.37 -3.65 -2.06
CA GLN A 109 -12.06 -5.00 -2.56
C GLN A 109 -11.30 -5.83 -1.53
N MET A 110 -10.70 -5.16 -0.54
CA MET A 110 -9.86 -5.75 0.51
C MET A 110 -10.64 -6.06 1.80
N LYS A 111 -11.96 -5.90 1.80
CA LYS A 111 -12.81 -6.00 3.00
C LYS A 111 -12.62 -7.28 3.83
N LEU A 112 -12.23 -8.39 3.21
CA LEU A 112 -12.04 -9.67 3.89
C LEU A 112 -10.78 -9.73 4.76
N HIS A 113 -9.83 -8.81 4.59
CA HIS A 113 -8.62 -8.75 5.42
C HIS A 113 -8.90 -8.33 6.88
N ILE A 114 -10.10 -7.82 7.18
CA ILE A 114 -10.58 -7.70 8.57
C ILE A 114 -10.63 -9.07 9.29
N HIS A 115 -10.70 -10.16 8.52
CA HIS A 115 -10.71 -11.55 8.99
C HIS A 115 -9.37 -12.25 8.81
N ASP A 116 -8.27 -11.53 8.57
CA ASP A 116 -6.92 -12.13 8.49
C ASP A 116 -6.66 -12.99 9.72
N GLU A 117 -6.00 -14.13 9.54
CA GLU A 117 -5.68 -15.06 10.65
C GLU A 117 -4.82 -14.39 11.73
N ASN A 118 -3.93 -13.48 11.34
CA ASN A 118 -2.98 -12.82 12.21
C ASN A 118 -3.55 -11.52 12.78
N GLU A 119 -3.53 -11.39 14.10
CA GLU A 119 -4.08 -10.22 14.79
C GLU A 119 -3.40 -8.90 14.42
N LYS A 120 -2.09 -8.90 14.17
CA LYS A 120 -1.37 -7.67 13.83
C LYS A 120 -1.78 -7.14 12.47
N VAL A 121 -2.01 -8.05 11.52
CA VAL A 121 -2.53 -7.71 10.19
C VAL A 121 -3.94 -7.12 10.31
N ARG A 122 -4.80 -7.74 11.13
CA ARG A 122 -6.14 -7.18 11.43
C ARG A 122 -6.06 -5.79 12.05
N CYS A 123 -5.20 -5.58 13.05
CA CYS A 123 -5.01 -4.29 13.70
C CYS A 123 -4.56 -3.21 12.70
N ALA A 124 -3.63 -3.53 11.80
CA ALA A 124 -3.20 -2.61 10.74
C ALA A 124 -4.36 -2.29 9.76
N PHE A 125 -5.18 -3.28 9.41
CA PHE A 125 -6.36 -3.04 8.56
C PHE A 125 -7.41 -2.17 9.26
N VAL A 126 -7.70 -2.42 10.55
CA VAL A 126 -8.56 -1.54 11.38
C VAL A 126 -8.00 -0.14 11.46
N LYS A 127 -6.67 0.03 11.52
CA LYS A 127 -6.05 1.35 11.54
C LYS A 127 -6.33 2.17 10.27
N ILE A 128 -6.44 1.52 9.11
CA ILE A 128 -6.90 2.18 7.88
C ILE A 128 -8.32 2.71 8.07
N LEU A 129 -9.24 1.88 8.59
CA LEU A 129 -10.64 2.26 8.82
C LEU A 129 -10.76 3.42 9.81
N GLN A 130 -9.98 3.41 10.88
CA GLN A 130 -9.89 4.50 11.84
C GLN A 130 -9.39 5.78 11.17
N ASN A 131 -8.32 5.70 10.38
CA ASN A 131 -7.80 6.89 9.70
C ASN A 131 -8.81 7.46 8.69
N VAL A 132 -9.56 6.63 7.96
CA VAL A 132 -10.64 7.09 7.06
C VAL A 132 -11.79 7.73 7.84
N LYS A 133 -12.14 7.20 9.02
CA LYS A 133 -13.14 7.79 9.91
C LYS A 133 -12.69 9.14 10.44
N ASP A 134 -11.45 9.24 10.90
CA ASP A 134 -10.90 10.42 11.56
C ASP A 134 -10.52 11.54 10.57
N HIS A 135 -10.31 11.21 9.29
CA HIS A 135 -9.96 12.15 8.22
C HIS A 135 -10.98 12.08 7.07
N PRO A 136 -12.24 12.47 7.29
CA PRO A 136 -13.33 12.27 6.33
C PRO A 136 -13.19 13.07 5.01
N ASP A 137 -12.22 13.98 4.92
CA ASP A 137 -11.96 14.83 3.76
C ASP A 137 -10.82 14.30 2.84
N THR A 138 -10.10 13.24 3.26
CA THR A 138 -9.03 12.65 2.44
C THR A 138 -9.56 11.68 1.39
N MET A 139 -10.75 11.11 1.61
CA MET A 139 -11.39 10.15 0.72
C MET A 139 -12.88 10.44 0.52
N SER A 140 -13.41 10.08 -0.65
CA SER A 140 -14.83 10.16 -0.97
C SER A 140 -15.70 9.08 -0.29
N ILE A 141 -15.09 7.95 0.07
CA ILE A 141 -15.74 6.79 0.70
C ILE A 141 -15.59 6.81 2.23
N LYS A 142 -16.51 6.16 2.93
CA LYS A 142 -16.47 6.01 4.39
C LYS A 142 -15.94 4.63 4.78
N TYR A 143 -15.55 4.47 6.04
CA TYR A 143 -14.98 3.20 6.51
C TYR A 143 -15.96 2.02 6.38
N TRP A 144 -17.27 2.27 6.44
CA TRP A 144 -18.30 1.25 6.22
C TRP A 144 -18.53 0.90 4.75
N ASP A 145 -18.09 1.75 3.81
CA ASP A 145 -18.06 1.43 2.37
C ASP A 145 -16.84 0.53 2.05
N ILE A 146 -15.79 0.61 2.88
CA ILE A 146 -14.62 -0.28 2.82
C ILE A 146 -14.96 -1.64 3.42
N VAL A 147 -15.45 -1.67 4.66
CA VAL A 147 -15.86 -2.91 5.34
C VAL A 147 -17.33 -2.79 5.77
N PRO A 148 -18.24 -3.56 5.15
CA PRO A 148 -19.63 -3.62 5.58
C PRO A 148 -19.76 -3.94 7.07
N ILE A 149 -20.73 -3.32 7.74
CA ILE A 149 -20.93 -3.44 9.20
C ILE A 149 -21.04 -4.90 9.64
N ASP A 150 -21.67 -5.78 8.85
CA ASP A 150 -21.81 -7.20 9.16
C ASP A 150 -20.45 -7.90 9.32
N HIS A 151 -19.45 -7.52 8.52
CA HIS A 151 -18.09 -8.06 8.67
C HIS A 151 -17.38 -7.52 9.92
N LEU A 152 -17.62 -6.26 10.30
CA LEU A 152 -17.09 -5.68 11.54
C LEU A 152 -17.71 -6.35 12.77
N ALA A 153 -19.03 -6.51 12.78
CA ALA A 153 -19.78 -7.17 13.84
C ALA A 153 -19.34 -8.64 14.00
N ALA A 154 -19.27 -9.40 12.90
CA ALA A 154 -18.79 -10.78 12.93
C ALA A 154 -17.36 -10.89 13.50
N ARG A 155 -16.48 -9.92 13.22
CA ARG A 155 -15.11 -9.93 13.75
C ARG A 155 -15.07 -9.63 15.25
N LEU A 156 -15.90 -8.68 15.71
CA LEU A 156 -16.07 -8.32 17.13
C LEU A 156 -16.57 -9.50 17.96
N GLU A 157 -17.56 -10.24 17.46
CA GLU A 157 -18.12 -11.41 18.15
C GLU A 157 -17.08 -12.51 18.38
N VAL A 158 -16.21 -12.76 17.40
CA VAL A 158 -15.19 -13.80 17.49
C VAL A 158 -13.98 -13.35 18.32
N ASN A 159 -13.64 -12.06 18.33
CA ASN A 159 -12.52 -11.54 19.12
C ASN A 159 -12.73 -10.07 19.54
N PRO A 160 -13.29 -9.83 20.74
CA PRO A 160 -13.64 -8.49 21.21
C PRO A 160 -12.45 -7.63 21.66
N ILE A 161 -11.22 -8.20 21.72
CA ILE A 161 -10.03 -7.50 22.25
C ILE A 161 -9.38 -6.58 21.17
N ILE A 162 -9.86 -6.60 19.93
CA ILE A 162 -9.18 -6.00 18.76
C ILE A 162 -9.73 -4.62 18.37
N PHE A 163 -10.72 -4.09 19.10
CA PHE A 163 -11.34 -2.79 18.81
C PHE A 163 -11.23 -1.82 19.98
#